data_AF-A0AAV3XJK1-F1
#
_entry.id   AF-A0AAV3XJK1-F1
#
_cell.length_a   1.000
_cell.length_b   1.000
_cell.length_c   1.000
_cell.angle_alpha   90.00
_cell.angle_beta   90.00
_cell.angle_gamma   90.00
#
_symmetry.space_group_name_H-M   'P 1'
#
loop_
_entity.id
_entity.type
_entity.pdbx_description
1 polymer ?
#
loop_
_entity_poly.entity_id
_entity_poly.type
_entity_poly.pdbx_seq_one_letter_code
_entity_poly.pdbx_strand_id
1 'polypeptide(L)'
;MRSENDTELWERYLWIEGRLSAKVQKRGRAFRRGLPAQISRNSRIVFVRYAYADLELPKDFSMMFQVNQDECVHSYERYDCTHFRPHHLASVIDAPSRIIAVTQQMDIPFPNVPDGWKTVCVVEFSKGVPAMIDNLPEVFGWGISRQGVCLCDYQTWSALVDMEPC
;
A
#
# COMPACT_ATOMS: atom_id res chain seq x y z
N MET A 1 -11.33 -15.86 -1.08
CA MET A 1 -10.37 -14.95 -0.42
C MET A 1 -9.22 -15.81 0.04
N ARG A 2 -7.99 -15.45 -0.33
CA ARG A 2 -6.77 -16.19 0.07
C ARG A 2 -6.20 -15.47 1.28
N SER A 3 -5.98 -16.16 2.39
CA SER A 3 -5.22 -15.55 3.50
C SER A 3 -3.82 -15.18 3.00
N GLU A 4 -3.06 -14.37 3.76
CA GLU A 4 -1.64 -14.17 3.46
C GLU A 4 -0.93 -15.52 3.23
N ASN A 5 -1.22 -16.53 4.05
CA ASN A 5 -0.63 -17.86 3.93
C ASN A 5 -1.04 -18.61 2.66
N ASP A 6 -2.24 -18.35 2.13
CA ASP A 6 -2.72 -18.95 0.89
C ASP A 6 -2.32 -18.15 -0.36
N THR A 7 -1.68 -17.00 -0.19
CA THR A 7 -1.27 -16.11 -1.28
C THR A 7 0.17 -16.42 -1.70
N GLU A 8 0.46 -16.45 -3.00
CA GLU A 8 1.82 -16.69 -3.48
C GLU A 8 2.76 -15.56 -3.06
N LEU A 9 4.03 -15.86 -2.76
CA LEU A 9 4.98 -14.89 -2.21
C LEU A 9 5.11 -13.61 -3.06
N TRP A 10 5.08 -13.73 -4.38
CA TRP A 10 5.22 -12.62 -5.33
C TRP A 10 3.97 -11.71 -5.37
N GLU A 11 2.83 -12.17 -4.84
CA GLU A 11 1.61 -11.38 -4.70
C GLU A 11 1.56 -10.62 -3.36
N ARG A 12 2.49 -10.92 -2.43
CA ARG A 12 2.44 -10.45 -1.04
C ARG A 12 2.95 -9.01 -0.83
N TYR A 13 2.52 -8.05 -1.63
CA TYR A 13 2.84 -6.63 -1.47
C TYR A 13 1.59 -5.75 -1.26
N LEU A 14 1.77 -4.58 -0.64
CA LEU A 14 0.73 -3.57 -0.44
C LEU A 14 0.98 -2.37 -1.36
N TRP A 15 0.05 -2.10 -2.29
CA TRP A 15 0.17 -0.96 -3.21
C TRP A 15 -0.37 0.32 -2.56
N ILE A 16 0.48 1.35 -2.44
CA ILE A 16 0.10 2.71 -2.02
C ILE A 16 -0.14 3.58 -3.26
N GLU A 17 -1.36 4.09 -3.42
CA GLU A 17 -1.74 4.93 -4.57
C GLU A 17 -1.43 6.42 -4.36
N GLY A 18 -1.44 6.89 -3.11
CA GLY A 18 -1.32 8.32 -2.84
C GLY A 18 -1.42 8.68 -1.38
N ARG A 19 -1.00 9.91 -1.06
CA ARG A 19 -1.14 10.48 0.28
C ARG A 19 -2.55 11.04 0.46
N LEU A 20 -3.20 10.75 1.58
CA LEU A 20 -4.49 11.36 1.89
C LEU A 20 -4.30 12.87 2.09
N SER A 21 -4.99 13.70 1.31
CA SER A 21 -4.82 15.16 1.40
C SER A 21 -5.13 15.70 2.80
N ALA A 22 -4.36 16.70 3.25
CA ALA A 22 -4.59 17.34 4.55
C ALA A 22 -5.99 17.96 4.66
N LYS A 23 -6.59 18.39 3.54
CA LYS A 23 -7.97 18.90 3.50
C LYS A 23 -8.99 17.82 3.86
N VAL A 24 -8.84 16.61 3.31
CA VAL A 24 -9.71 15.48 3.62
C VAL A 24 -9.51 15.04 5.07
N GLN A 25 -8.26 14.98 5.56
CA GLN A 25 -7.97 14.67 6.96
C GLN A 25 -8.62 15.66 7.95
N LYS A 26 -8.67 16.96 7.58
CA LYS A 26 -9.29 18.01 8.41
C LYS A 26 -10.82 17.96 8.38
N ARG A 27 -11.42 17.71 7.20
CA ARG A 27 -12.88 17.78 7.00
C ARG A 27 -13.60 16.47 7.27
N GLY A 28 -12.95 15.34 7.02
CA GLY A 28 -13.54 14.03 7.13
C GLY A 28 -13.56 13.54 8.57
N ARG A 29 -14.63 13.89 9.31
CA ARG A 29 -14.90 13.27 10.61
C ARG A 29 -14.92 11.73 10.51
N ALA A 30 -15.41 11.21 9.39
CA ALA A 30 -15.46 9.77 9.09
C ALA A 30 -14.08 9.08 8.95
N PHE A 31 -13.02 9.82 8.61
CA PHE A 31 -11.68 9.23 8.59
C PHE A 31 -11.05 9.21 9.98
N ARG A 32 -11.47 10.10 10.88
CA ARG A 32 -10.80 10.27 12.17
C ARG A 32 -11.17 9.23 13.22
N ARG A 33 -12.32 8.55 13.13
CA ARG A 33 -12.70 7.57 14.17
C ARG A 33 -11.99 6.23 14.00
N GLY A 34 -11.63 5.86 12.77
CA GLY A 34 -10.85 4.65 12.49
C GLY A 34 -9.33 4.84 12.52
N LEU A 35 -8.83 6.07 12.73
CA LEU A 35 -7.40 6.38 12.74
C LEU A 35 -6.95 6.86 14.13
N PRO A 36 -5.68 6.67 14.50
CA PRO A 36 -5.14 7.15 15.77
C PRO A 36 -5.34 8.66 15.92
N ALA A 37 -5.73 9.11 17.13
CA ALA A 37 -5.92 10.53 17.42
C ALA A 37 -4.63 11.35 17.29
N GLN A 38 -3.49 10.70 17.51
CA GLN A 38 -2.15 11.27 17.33
C GLN A 38 -1.40 10.43 16.32
N ILE A 39 -0.84 11.08 15.31
CA ILE A 39 -0.06 10.46 14.25
C ILE A 39 1.37 10.98 14.37
N SER A 40 2.35 10.07 14.41
CA SER A 40 3.76 10.45 14.56
C SER A 40 4.23 11.24 13.32
N ARG A 41 5.27 12.08 13.48
CA ARG A 41 5.86 12.82 12.33
C ARG A 41 6.43 11.88 11.26
N ASN A 42 6.77 10.67 11.67
CA ASN A 42 7.27 9.59 10.83
C ASN A 42 6.15 8.74 10.22
N SER A 43 4.89 9.19 10.32
CA SER A 43 3.76 8.48 9.76
C SER A 43 3.11 9.25 8.60
N ARG A 44 2.46 8.51 7.71
CA ARG A 44 1.59 9.07 6.66
C ARG A 44 0.28 8.32 6.61
N ILE A 45 -0.79 9.08 6.39
CA ILE A 45 -2.09 8.53 6.04
C ILE A 45 -2.12 8.40 4.52
N VAL A 46 -2.29 7.17 4.05
CA VAL A 46 -2.20 6.86 2.62
C VAL A 46 -3.44 6.10 2.16
N PHE A 47 -3.75 6.23 0.88
CA PHE A 47 -4.67 5.30 0.23
C PHE A 47 -3.90 4.11 -0.29
N VAL A 48 -4.41 2.93 0.02
CA VAL A 48 -3.88 1.67 -0.48
C VAL A 48 -4.89 1.02 -1.42
N ARG A 49 -4.34 0.35 -2.44
CA ARG A 49 -5.02 -0.54 -3.38
C ARG A 49 -4.41 -1.92 -3.21
N TYR A 50 -5.13 -2.96 -3.65
CA TYR A 50 -4.69 -4.37 -3.68
C TYR A 50 -3.71 -4.71 -2.55
N ALA A 51 -4.28 -5.03 -1.40
CA ALA A 51 -3.64 -5.94 -0.49
C ALA A 51 -4.12 -7.32 -0.90
N TYR A 52 -3.22 -8.23 -1.25
CA TYR A 52 -3.51 -9.65 -1.03
C TYR A 52 -4.11 -9.80 0.39
N ALA A 53 -5.20 -10.56 0.48
CA ALA A 53 -6.25 -10.29 1.46
C ALA A 53 -5.87 -10.43 2.93
N ASP A 54 -6.69 -9.79 3.78
CA ASP A 54 -6.77 -9.92 5.23
C ASP A 54 -5.44 -9.85 6.00
N LEU A 55 -4.67 -8.78 5.74
CA LEU A 55 -3.47 -8.50 6.51
C LEU A 55 -3.82 -8.17 7.96
N GLU A 56 -3.45 -9.05 8.89
CA GLU A 56 -3.57 -8.81 10.33
C GLU A 56 -2.74 -7.59 10.75
N LEU A 57 -3.31 -6.77 11.64
CA LEU A 57 -2.65 -5.58 12.15
C LEU A 57 -2.08 -5.79 13.56
N PRO A 58 -0.90 -5.22 13.86
CA PRO A 58 -0.04 -4.46 12.95
C PRO A 58 0.71 -5.36 11.96
N LYS A 59 0.93 -4.88 10.73
CA LYS A 59 1.74 -5.56 9.72
C LYS A 59 3.03 -4.80 9.47
N ASP A 60 4.17 -5.47 9.59
CA ASP A 60 5.49 -4.95 9.28
C ASP A 60 5.87 -5.23 7.82
N PHE A 61 6.64 -4.33 7.23
CA PHE A 61 7.24 -4.44 5.91
C PHE A 61 8.69 -3.96 5.98
N SER A 62 9.58 -4.53 5.16
CA SER A 62 11.02 -4.17 5.16
C SER A 62 11.45 -3.37 3.93
N MET A 63 10.77 -3.56 2.80
CA MET A 63 11.17 -3.06 1.49
C MET A 63 10.11 -2.13 0.90
N MET A 64 10.57 -1.21 0.05
CA MET A 64 9.72 -0.32 -0.72
C MET A 64 10.25 -0.15 -2.14
N PHE A 65 9.35 -0.11 -3.12
CA PHE A 65 9.72 0.17 -4.52
C PHE A 65 8.64 0.96 -5.26
N GLN A 66 9.05 1.75 -6.24
CA GLN A 66 8.12 2.50 -7.11
C GLN A 66 7.46 1.59 -8.14
N VAL A 67 6.20 1.87 -8.44
CA VAL A 67 5.45 1.20 -9.51
C VAL A 67 4.76 2.22 -10.41
N ASN A 68 4.81 1.97 -11.71
CA ASN A 68 4.07 2.72 -12.71
C ASN A 68 2.96 1.83 -13.28
N GLN A 69 1.72 2.30 -13.19
CA GLN A 69 0.54 1.57 -13.64
C GLN A 69 0.54 1.38 -15.16
N ASP A 70 1.14 2.31 -15.92
CA ASP A 70 1.21 2.18 -17.38
C ASP A 70 2.13 1.02 -17.81
N GLU A 71 3.00 0.55 -16.90
CA GLU A 71 3.87 -0.62 -17.08
C GLU A 71 3.26 -1.90 -16.49
N CYS A 72 2.17 -1.76 -15.72
CA CYS A 72 1.44 -2.87 -15.15
C CYS A 72 0.39 -3.30 -16.18
N VAL A 73 0.62 -4.43 -16.84
CA VAL A 73 -0.31 -4.95 -17.86
C VAL A 73 -1.58 -5.44 -17.15
N HIS A 74 -2.60 -4.58 -17.11
CA HIS A 74 -3.94 -4.96 -16.68
C HIS A 74 -4.56 -5.83 -17.77
N SER A 75 -4.49 -7.16 -17.64
CA SER A 75 -5.37 -8.01 -18.43
C SER A 75 -6.79 -7.80 -17.91
N TYR A 76 -7.64 -7.05 -18.62
CA TYR A 76 -8.99 -6.70 -18.16
C TYR A 76 -9.88 -7.92 -17.79
N GLU A 77 -9.50 -9.13 -18.19
CA GLU A 77 -10.24 -10.37 -17.93
C GLU A 77 -10.00 -10.96 -16.53
N ARG A 78 -8.94 -10.54 -15.83
CA ARG A 78 -8.72 -10.83 -14.41
C ARG A 78 -8.10 -9.59 -13.81
N TYR A 79 -8.61 -9.13 -12.68
CA TYR A 79 -7.99 -8.08 -11.86
C TYR A 79 -6.63 -8.53 -11.26
N ASP A 80 -5.87 -9.35 -11.98
CA ASP A 80 -4.56 -9.86 -11.72
C ASP A 80 -3.53 -8.81 -12.15
N CYS A 81 -3.05 -8.03 -11.17
CA CYS A 81 -1.82 -7.25 -11.33
C CYS A 81 -0.57 -8.16 -11.32
N THR A 82 -0.66 -9.37 -11.90
CA THR A 82 0.33 -10.44 -11.69
C THR A 82 1.60 -10.28 -12.51
N HIS A 83 1.65 -9.29 -13.40
CA HIS A 83 2.76 -9.09 -14.32
C HIS A 83 3.44 -7.74 -14.02
N PHE A 84 4.02 -7.59 -12.82
CA PHE A 84 5.07 -6.60 -12.64
C PHE A 84 6.31 -7.08 -13.38
N ARG A 85 6.79 -6.31 -14.35
CA ARG A 85 8.09 -6.60 -14.96
C ARG A 85 9.19 -6.04 -14.06
N PRO A 86 10.10 -6.88 -13.54
CA PRO A 86 11.16 -6.42 -12.64
C PRO A 86 12.11 -5.40 -13.27
N HIS A 87 12.17 -5.35 -14.60
CA HIS A 87 13.02 -4.43 -15.36
C HIS A 87 12.74 -2.93 -15.13
N HIS A 88 11.65 -2.57 -14.43
CA HIS A 88 11.36 -1.18 -14.04
C HIS A 88 11.34 -0.94 -12.52
N LEU A 89 11.81 -1.90 -11.71
CA LEU A 89 12.01 -1.71 -10.27
C LEU A 89 13.27 -0.88 -10.00
N ALA A 90 13.42 0.23 -10.72
CA ALA A 90 14.63 1.06 -10.78
C ALA A 90 14.99 1.73 -9.45
N SER A 91 14.10 1.70 -8.46
CA SER A 91 14.39 2.17 -7.12
C SER A 91 13.74 1.28 -6.07
N VAL A 92 14.56 0.47 -5.41
CA VAL A 92 14.21 -0.31 -4.23
C VAL A 92 15.00 0.27 -3.06
N ILE A 93 14.34 0.45 -1.93
CA ILE A 93 14.97 0.97 -0.73
C ILE A 93 14.60 0.13 0.49
N ASP A 94 15.53 0.03 1.43
CA ASP A 94 15.25 -0.46 2.77
C ASP A 94 14.44 0.59 3.53
N ALA A 95 13.15 0.31 3.73
CA ALA A 95 12.22 1.21 4.39
C ALA A 95 11.37 0.43 5.40
N PRO A 96 11.94 0.07 6.57
CA PRO A 96 11.20 -0.66 7.57
C PRO A 96 10.02 0.18 8.05
N SER A 97 8.83 -0.35 7.83
CA SER A 97 7.56 0.34 7.99
C SER A 97 6.51 -0.57 8.58
N ARG A 98 5.47 0.02 9.18
CA ARG A 98 4.40 -0.70 9.86
C ARG A 98 3.05 -0.08 9.54
N ILE A 99 2.07 -0.91 9.18
CA ILE A 99 0.67 -0.52 9.15
C ILE A 99 0.12 -0.63 10.56
N ILE A 100 -0.22 0.51 11.16
CA ILE A 100 -0.66 0.59 12.56
C ILE A 100 -2.17 0.79 12.71
N ALA A 101 -2.84 1.22 11.64
CA ALA A 101 -4.28 1.43 11.64
C ALA A 101 -4.83 1.41 10.23
N VAL A 102 -6.06 0.94 10.12
CA VAL A 102 -6.77 0.76 8.85
C VAL A 102 -8.23 1.16 9.03
N THR A 103 -8.74 1.92 8.08
CA THR A 103 -10.15 2.30 8.01
C THR A 103 -10.62 2.38 6.56
N GLN A 104 -11.93 2.40 6.36
CA GLN A 104 -12.56 2.78 5.11
C GLN A 104 -13.13 4.20 5.20
N GLN A 105 -13.70 4.69 4.09
CA GLN A 105 -14.47 5.95 4.07
C GLN A 105 -15.69 5.93 5.03
N MET A 106 -16.06 4.76 5.57
CA MET A 106 -17.25 4.52 6.40
C MET A 106 -16.96 4.28 7.88
N ASP A 107 -15.83 4.79 8.41
CA ASP A 107 -15.71 5.16 9.83
C ASP A 107 -15.48 4.01 10.85
N ILE A 108 -15.47 2.75 10.41
CA ILE A 108 -15.23 1.59 11.28
C ILE A 108 -13.77 1.16 11.13
N PRO A 109 -12.97 1.16 12.22
CA PRO A 109 -11.63 0.59 12.19
C PRO A 109 -11.69 -0.90 11.91
N PHE A 110 -10.80 -1.38 11.06
CA PHE A 110 -10.68 -2.81 10.78
C PHE A 110 -9.49 -3.42 11.52
N PRO A 111 -9.62 -4.65 12.04
CA PRO A 111 -8.47 -5.39 12.58
C PRO A 111 -7.53 -5.88 11.47
N ASN A 112 -7.97 -5.83 10.22
CA ASN A 112 -7.27 -6.27 9.03
C ASN A 112 -7.41 -5.28 7.85
N VAL A 113 -6.54 -5.37 6.84
CA VAL A 113 -6.75 -4.66 5.55
C VAL A 113 -7.69 -5.48 4.66
N PRO A 114 -8.92 -5.00 4.35
CA PRO A 114 -9.85 -5.76 3.52
C PRO A 114 -9.43 -5.73 2.04
N ASP A 115 -9.46 -6.89 1.40
CA ASP A 115 -9.24 -7.05 -0.06
C ASP A 115 -10.37 -6.45 -0.89
N GLY A 116 -10.05 -5.99 -2.11
CA GLY A 116 -11.01 -5.50 -3.10
C GLY A 116 -11.56 -4.10 -2.85
N TRP A 117 -11.23 -3.49 -1.71
CA TRP A 117 -11.73 -2.18 -1.31
C TRP A 117 -10.59 -1.16 -1.24
N LYS A 118 -10.85 0.08 -1.67
CA LYS A 118 -9.91 1.16 -1.39
C LYS A 118 -9.93 1.45 0.10
N THR A 119 -8.75 1.38 0.69
CA THR A 119 -8.57 1.41 2.12
C THR A 119 -7.64 2.56 2.49
N VAL A 120 -7.88 3.17 3.64
CA VAL A 120 -7.01 4.21 4.20
C VAL A 120 -6.21 3.59 5.33
N CYS A 121 -4.89 3.68 5.21
CA CYS A 121 -3.96 3.14 6.20
C CYS A 121 -3.15 4.26 6.84
N VAL A 122 -2.75 4.09 8.10
CA VAL A 122 -1.61 4.80 8.66
C VAL A 122 -0.38 3.91 8.56
N VAL A 123 0.61 4.39 7.83
CA VAL A 123 1.93 3.75 7.74
C VAL A 123 2.89 4.55 8.61
N GLU A 124 3.54 3.87 9.55
CA GLU A 124 4.64 4.42 10.34
C GLU A 124 5.98 3.93 9.77
N PHE A 125 6.95 4.84 9.65
CA PHE A 125 8.28 4.54 9.13
C PHE A 125 9.33 4.68 10.23
N SER A 126 10.09 3.61 10.48
CA SER A 126 11.10 3.57 11.56
C SER A 126 12.23 4.60 11.39
N LYS A 127 12.58 4.95 10.14
CA LYS A 127 13.70 5.85 9.78
C LYS A 127 13.23 7.21 9.27
N GLY A 128 11.98 7.58 9.54
CA GLY A 128 11.33 8.74 8.93
C GLY A 128 10.69 8.43 7.58
N VAL A 129 9.84 9.33 7.11
CA VAL A 129 9.04 9.09 5.89
C VAL A 129 9.94 9.15 4.65
N PRO A 130 10.02 8.09 3.84
CA PRO A 130 10.82 8.11 2.63
C PRO A 130 10.32 9.16 1.63
N ALA A 131 11.23 9.81 0.91
CA ALA A 131 10.89 10.76 -0.15
C ALA A 131 9.96 10.14 -1.20
N MET A 132 10.08 8.83 -1.44
CA MET A 132 9.20 8.07 -2.34
C MET A 132 7.72 8.19 -1.95
N ILE A 133 7.41 8.23 -0.65
CA ILE A 133 6.06 8.42 -0.13
C ILE A 133 5.65 9.89 -0.16
N ASP A 134 6.53 10.80 0.26
CA ASP A 134 6.23 12.23 0.27
C ASP A 134 6.01 12.80 -1.13
N ASN A 135 6.65 12.21 -2.15
CA ASN A 135 6.48 12.57 -3.55
C ASN A 135 5.21 11.99 -4.20
N LEU A 136 4.52 11.04 -3.55
CA LEU A 136 3.23 10.56 -4.06
C LEU A 136 2.21 11.71 -4.14
N PRO A 137 1.30 11.67 -5.13
CA PRO A 137 0.26 12.68 -5.26
C PRO A 137 -0.65 12.70 -4.03
N GLU A 138 -1.15 13.89 -3.71
CA GLU A 138 -2.25 13.99 -2.76
C GLU A 138 -3.55 13.56 -3.43
N VAL A 139 -4.25 12.64 -2.79
CA VAL A 139 -5.54 12.15 -3.26
C VAL A 139 -6.66 12.66 -2.35
N PHE A 140 -7.76 13.05 -2.99
CA PHE A 140 -8.94 13.63 -2.33
C PHE A 140 -10.09 12.63 -2.16
N GLY A 141 -9.94 11.41 -2.69
CA GLY A 141 -10.97 10.38 -2.69
C GLY A 141 -10.62 9.25 -3.65
N TRP A 142 -11.65 8.60 -4.19
CA TRP A 142 -11.54 7.45 -5.08
C TRP A 142 -11.10 7.90 -6.47
N GLY A 143 -9.79 8.03 -6.66
CA GLY A 143 -9.15 8.21 -7.97
C GLY A 143 -8.13 7.10 -8.18
N ILE A 144 -7.85 6.75 -9.42
CA ILE A 144 -6.77 5.83 -9.76
C ILE A 144 -5.52 6.69 -10.00
N SER A 145 -4.50 6.53 -9.15
CA SER A 145 -3.18 7.09 -9.45
C SER A 145 -2.44 6.13 -10.37
N ARG A 146 -1.88 6.67 -11.46
CA ARG A 146 -1.00 5.91 -12.35
C ARG A 146 0.37 5.62 -11.73
N GLN A 147 0.72 6.31 -10.64
CA GLN A 147 1.95 6.09 -9.90
C GLN A 147 1.62 5.52 -8.54
N GLY A 148 2.45 4.59 -8.09
CA GLY A 148 2.30 4.00 -6.76
C GLY A 148 3.64 3.62 -6.16
N VAL A 149 3.54 3.17 -4.92
CA VAL A 149 4.66 2.62 -4.15
C VAL A 149 4.19 1.32 -3.54
N CYS A 150 4.94 0.25 -3.73
CA CYS A 150 4.64 -1.01 -3.06
C CYS A 150 5.45 -1.14 -1.77
N LEU A 151 4.81 -1.62 -0.71
CA LEU A 151 5.47 -2.12 0.49
C LEU A 151 5.49 -3.64 0.45
N CYS A 152 6.60 -4.27 0.81
CA CYS A 152 6.67 -5.72 0.92
C CYS A 152 7.80 -6.17 1.85
N ASP A 153 7.83 -7.46 2.10
CA ASP A 153 8.91 -8.10 2.85
C ASP A 153 10.04 -8.48 1.88
N TYR A 154 11.25 -8.68 2.40
CA TYR A 154 12.39 -9.07 1.57
C TYR A 154 12.14 -10.35 0.76
N GLN A 155 11.43 -11.32 1.33
CA GLN A 155 11.09 -12.58 0.64
C GLN A 155 10.16 -12.35 -0.55
N THR A 156 9.14 -11.51 -0.38
CA THR A 156 8.26 -11.09 -1.48
C THR A 156 9.03 -10.36 -2.56
N TRP A 157 9.92 -9.44 -2.16
CA TRP A 157 10.79 -8.73 -3.09
C TRP A 157 11.67 -9.69 -3.90
N SER A 158 12.33 -10.65 -3.25
CA SER A 158 13.15 -11.66 -3.93
C SER A 158 12.31 -12.46 -4.92
N ALA A 159 11.15 -12.95 -4.47
CA ALA A 159 10.23 -13.70 -5.34
C ALA A 159 9.78 -12.88 -6.56
N LEU A 160 9.54 -11.58 -6.41
CA LEU A 160 9.20 -10.68 -7.51
C LEU A 160 10.33 -10.55 -8.53
N VAL A 161 11.59 -10.49 -8.09
CA VAL A 161 12.77 -10.37 -8.96
C VAL A 161 13.10 -11.70 -9.65
N ASP A 162 12.91 -12.81 -8.95
CA ASP A 162 13.24 -14.15 -9.43
C ASP A 162 12.21 -14.68 -10.46
N MET A 163 11.05 -14.03 -10.61
CA MET A 163 10.12 -14.35 -11.69
C MET A 163 10.75 -14.00 -13.04
N GLU A 164 11.08 -15.04 -13.82
CA GLU A 164 11.49 -14.85 -15.20
C GLU A 164 10.41 -14.07 -15.98
N PRO A 165 10.79 -13.07 -16.78
CA PRO A 165 9.83 -12.36 -17.60
C PRO A 165 9.18 -13.35 -18.59
N CYS A 166 7.88 -13.65 -18.39
CA CYS A 166 7.07 -14.35 -19.39
C CYS A 166 7.02 -13.60 -20.72
#